data_AF-A0A3Q9ER09-F1
#
_entry.id   AF-A0A3Q9ER09-F1
#
_cell.length_a   1.000
_cell.length_b   1.000
_cell.length_c   1.000
_cell.angle_alpha   90.00
_cell.angle_beta   90.00
_cell.angle_gamma   90.00
#
_symmetry.space_group_name_H-M   'P 1'
#
loop_
_entity.id
_entity.type
_entity.pdbx_description
1 polymer ?
#
loop_
_entity_poly.entity_id
_entity_poly.type
_entity_poly.pdbx_seq_one_letter_code
_entity_poly.pdbx_strand_id
1 'polypeptide(L)'
;MPDNKSRPSQDQPWENGWAPDTSRAPGTRRLWLAGGMAVATIVACVTAIAVSERESDKESPSASSATENTSYPGLISFASPSATPPRGKSGLSTDRPATRSPGQQHATTPKPAPDPSKSPSREGSSPTAAPKPPATTGRSVRSVNYPDRYWHVSDGYVRLDRVQGSESREDSTFRQVKGLANSSCYSFAAQDGRYLRHRAFVLRAERNDGSSLFGQDATFCPRASSSHSGATMLESVNYPGYFLRHRDFVVRLERFEYSSLYLSDSSFQLVGGLA
;
A
#
# COMPACT_ATOMS: atom_id res chain seq x y z
N MET A 1 -22.33 -27.39 63.71
CA MET A 1 -21.83 -27.93 62.44
C MET A 1 -22.95 -27.85 61.42
N PRO A 2 -22.70 -27.35 60.21
CA PRO A 2 -23.74 -26.92 59.27
C PRO A 2 -24.26 -28.04 58.37
N ASP A 3 -25.50 -27.89 57.93
CA ASP A 3 -26.19 -28.79 57.01
C ASP A 3 -25.52 -28.82 55.62
N ASN A 4 -25.23 -30.05 55.19
CA ASN A 4 -24.57 -30.40 53.93
C ASN A 4 -25.61 -30.40 52.78
N LYS A 5 -25.59 -29.37 51.93
CA LYS A 5 -26.44 -29.29 50.73
C LYS A 5 -25.66 -29.81 49.53
N SER A 6 -25.94 -31.05 49.15
CA SER A 6 -25.38 -31.70 47.96
C SER A 6 -25.73 -30.96 46.68
N ARG A 7 -24.71 -30.60 45.91
CA ARG A 7 -24.79 -30.18 44.50
C ARG A 7 -24.54 -31.41 43.61
N PRO A 8 -25.25 -31.57 42.48
CA PRO A 8 -24.68 -32.28 41.36
C PRO A 8 -24.42 -31.36 40.15
N SER A 9 -23.18 -31.49 39.68
CA SER A 9 -22.64 -31.46 38.30
C SER A 9 -23.22 -30.50 37.24
N GLN A 10 -22.36 -29.59 36.79
CA GLN A 10 -22.25 -29.23 35.37
C GLN A 10 -21.81 -30.45 34.57
N ASP A 11 -22.37 -30.66 33.38
CA ASP A 11 -21.60 -30.89 32.15
C ASP A 11 -22.54 -30.85 30.92
N GLN A 12 -22.04 -30.23 29.85
CA GLN A 12 -22.69 -29.86 28.58
C GLN A 12 -22.83 -31.10 27.64
N PRO A 13 -22.88 -31.01 26.28
CA PRO A 13 -23.26 -29.95 25.30
C PRO A 13 -24.14 -30.51 24.13
N TRP A 14 -24.54 -29.67 23.18
CA TRP A 14 -25.03 -29.98 21.80
C TRP A 14 -26.19 -31.00 21.64
N GLU A 15 -27.38 -30.54 21.24
CA GLU A 15 -28.16 -31.24 20.21
C GLU A 15 -29.27 -30.35 19.61
N ASN A 16 -29.25 -30.31 18.28
CA ASN A 16 -30.00 -29.41 17.43
C ASN A 16 -31.19 -30.19 16.90
N GLY A 17 -32.41 -29.78 17.23
CA GLY A 17 -33.65 -30.43 16.78
C GLY A 17 -34.61 -29.45 16.13
N TRP A 18 -34.15 -28.64 15.17
CA TRP A 18 -35.04 -27.80 14.37
C TRP A 18 -35.58 -28.63 13.20
N ALA A 19 -36.79 -29.18 13.34
CA ALA A 19 -37.55 -29.68 12.20
C ALA A 19 -38.20 -28.48 11.48
N PRO A 20 -37.98 -28.26 10.17
CA PRO A 20 -38.71 -27.22 9.44
C PRO A 20 -40.19 -27.62 9.30
N ASP A 21 -41.04 -26.72 9.78
CA ASP A 21 -42.49 -26.80 9.74
C ASP A 21 -42.97 -26.73 8.26
N THR A 22 -43.42 -27.85 7.71
CA THR A 22 -43.86 -27.99 6.30
C THR A 22 -45.35 -27.69 6.10
N SER A 23 -46.03 -27.16 7.12
CA SER A 23 -47.47 -26.92 7.10
C SER A 23 -47.92 -25.61 6.43
N ARG A 24 -46.97 -24.76 5.99
CA ARG A 24 -47.29 -23.46 5.36
C ARG A 24 -47.04 -23.48 3.85
N ALA A 25 -47.99 -24.01 3.09
CA ALA A 25 -48.03 -23.83 1.64
C ALA A 25 -48.25 -22.33 1.30
N PRO A 26 -47.32 -21.65 0.59
CA PRO A 26 -47.54 -20.28 0.15
C PRO A 26 -48.53 -20.23 -1.02
N GLY A 27 -49.55 -19.38 -0.89
CA GLY A 27 -50.62 -19.21 -1.87
C GLY A 27 -50.11 -18.87 -3.28
N THR A 28 -50.69 -19.57 -4.25
CA THR A 28 -50.40 -19.58 -5.70
C THR A 28 -50.66 -18.28 -6.47
N ARG A 29 -50.78 -17.12 -5.80
CA ARG A 29 -51.09 -15.84 -6.45
C ARG A 29 -49.89 -14.91 -6.67
N ARG A 30 -48.67 -15.32 -6.31
CA ARG A 30 -47.46 -14.48 -6.48
C ARG A 30 -46.43 -15.02 -7.48
N LEU A 31 -46.72 -16.14 -8.17
CA LEU A 31 -45.78 -16.73 -9.15
C LEU A 31 -45.86 -16.14 -10.56
N TRP A 32 -46.87 -15.31 -10.88
CA TRP A 32 -47.03 -14.74 -12.23
C TRP A 32 -46.39 -13.36 -12.45
N LEU A 33 -45.69 -12.81 -11.44
CA LEU A 33 -44.91 -11.57 -11.61
C LEU A 33 -43.38 -11.80 -11.69
N ALA A 34 -42.90 -13.02 -11.43
CA ALA A 34 -41.48 -13.36 -11.53
C ALA A 34 -41.10 -14.07 -12.85
N GLY A 35 -42.07 -14.63 -13.59
CA GLY A 35 -41.84 -15.30 -14.88
C GLY A 35 -41.79 -14.36 -16.10
N GLY A 36 -42.43 -13.19 -16.04
CA GLY A 36 -42.52 -12.26 -17.18
C GLY A 36 -41.28 -11.38 -17.39
N MET A 37 -40.51 -11.10 -16.34
CA MET A 37 -39.33 -10.21 -16.41
C MET A 37 -38.06 -10.89 -16.92
N ALA A 38 -37.98 -12.22 -16.93
CA ALA A 38 -36.79 -12.95 -17.38
C ALA A 38 -36.72 -13.15 -18.92
N VAL A 39 -37.84 -13.04 -19.63
CA VAL A 39 -37.88 -13.18 -21.10
C VAL A 39 -37.55 -11.87 -21.81
N ALA A 40 -37.87 -10.72 -21.20
CA ALA A 40 -37.62 -9.40 -21.79
C ALA A 40 -36.13 -9.01 -21.84
N THR A 41 -35.31 -9.48 -20.90
CA THR A 41 -33.87 -9.19 -20.86
C THR A 41 -33.08 -9.99 -21.90
N ILE A 42 -33.51 -11.22 -22.23
CA ILE A 42 -32.83 -12.07 -23.23
C ILE A 42 -33.03 -11.53 -24.65
N VAL A 43 -34.24 -11.02 -24.99
CA VAL A 43 -34.52 -10.45 -26.31
C VAL A 43 -33.72 -9.17 -26.55
N ALA A 44 -33.50 -8.33 -25.53
CA ALA A 44 -32.71 -7.11 -25.65
C ALA A 44 -31.20 -7.36 -25.87
N CYS A 45 -30.65 -8.43 -25.30
CA CYS A 45 -29.24 -8.78 -25.48
C CYS A 45 -28.93 -9.33 -26.89
N VAL A 46 -29.86 -10.04 -27.53
CA VAL A 46 -29.63 -10.61 -28.87
C VAL A 46 -29.65 -9.54 -29.97
N THR A 47 -30.46 -8.48 -29.83
CA THR A 47 -30.49 -7.37 -30.79
C THR A 47 -29.24 -6.48 -30.75
N ALA A 48 -28.56 -6.36 -29.61
CA ALA A 48 -27.35 -5.55 -29.50
C ALA A 48 -26.15 -6.17 -30.22
N ILE A 49 -26.05 -7.50 -30.24
CA ILE A 49 -24.94 -8.23 -30.89
C ILE A 49 -25.07 -8.14 -32.42
N ALA A 50 -26.29 -8.22 -32.97
CA ALA A 50 -26.52 -8.14 -34.41
C ALA A 50 -26.27 -6.74 -35.03
N VAL A 51 -26.29 -5.67 -34.21
CA VAL A 51 -26.00 -4.30 -34.68
C VAL A 51 -24.49 -4.00 -34.67
N SER A 52 -23.71 -4.54 -33.73
CA SER A 52 -22.26 -4.31 -33.69
C SER A 52 -21.47 -5.07 -34.77
N GLU A 53 -21.98 -6.17 -35.29
CA GLU A 53 -21.33 -6.86 -36.43
C GLU A 53 -21.50 -6.11 -37.76
N ARG A 54 -22.47 -5.20 -37.86
CA ARG A 54 -22.72 -4.44 -39.11
C ARG A 54 -21.81 -3.21 -39.27
N GLU A 55 -21.17 -2.74 -38.20
CA GLU A 55 -20.25 -1.59 -38.21
C GLU A 55 -18.77 -1.99 -38.42
N SER A 56 -18.43 -3.28 -38.31
CA SER A 56 -17.03 -3.75 -38.48
C SER A 56 -16.63 -4.06 -39.93
N ASP A 57 -17.55 -3.96 -40.90
CA ASP A 57 -17.31 -4.32 -42.31
C ASP A 57 -17.01 -3.13 -43.25
N LYS A 58 -16.68 -1.95 -42.69
CA LYS A 58 -16.19 -0.81 -43.48
C LYS A 58 -15.02 -0.13 -42.78
N GLU A 59 -13.80 -0.67 -42.98
CA GLU A 59 -12.65 0.09 -43.51
C GLU A 59 -11.43 -0.84 -43.59
N SER A 60 -10.95 -1.10 -44.81
CA SER A 60 -9.62 -1.66 -45.05
C SER A 60 -9.07 -1.00 -46.31
N PRO A 61 -8.05 -0.13 -46.21
CA PRO A 61 -7.24 0.22 -47.36
C PRO A 61 -6.16 -0.86 -47.52
N SER A 62 -6.21 -1.51 -48.67
CA SER A 62 -5.20 -2.44 -49.16
C SER A 62 -3.81 -1.80 -49.22
N ALA A 63 -2.81 -2.60 -48.88
CA ALA A 63 -1.41 -2.30 -49.10
C ALA A 63 -1.12 -2.20 -50.61
N SER A 64 -0.58 -1.05 -51.04
CA SER A 64 0.05 -0.91 -52.35
C SER A 64 1.55 -1.07 -52.21
N SER A 65 2.07 -1.95 -53.06
CA SER A 65 3.47 -2.18 -53.38
C SER A 65 4.09 -0.98 -54.12
N ALA A 66 5.31 -0.62 -53.74
CA ALA A 66 6.24 0.07 -54.62
C ALA A 66 7.68 -0.34 -54.27
N THR A 67 8.29 -0.99 -55.25
CA THR A 67 9.69 -1.37 -55.40
C THR A 67 10.59 -0.15 -55.42
N GLU A 68 11.75 -0.17 -54.77
CA GLU A 68 13.00 0.23 -55.44
C GLU A 68 14.26 -0.29 -54.74
N ASN A 69 15.13 -0.85 -55.58
CA ASN A 69 16.40 -1.47 -55.26
C ASN A 69 17.42 -0.48 -54.72
N THR A 70 18.19 -0.89 -53.72
CA THR A 70 19.64 -0.64 -53.71
C THR A 70 20.38 -1.85 -53.14
N SER A 71 21.40 -2.24 -53.89
CA SER A 71 22.13 -3.49 -53.92
C SER A 71 23.31 -3.52 -52.91
N TYR A 72 23.27 -4.51 -52.01
CA TYR A 72 24.35 -5.39 -51.49
C TYR A 72 25.64 -4.79 -50.85
N PRO A 73 26.52 -5.60 -50.20
CA PRO A 73 26.36 -6.93 -49.59
C PRO A 73 26.92 -7.02 -48.14
N GLY A 74 26.57 -8.07 -47.40
CA GLY A 74 27.24 -8.37 -46.12
C GLY A 74 26.68 -9.57 -45.37
N LEU A 75 26.69 -10.75 -46.00
CA LEU A 75 26.42 -12.02 -45.34
C LEU A 75 27.73 -12.58 -44.79
N ILE A 76 27.83 -12.77 -43.47
CA ILE A 76 28.47 -13.95 -42.89
C ILE A 76 27.75 -14.35 -41.60
N SER A 77 27.37 -15.62 -41.55
CA SER A 77 26.86 -16.35 -40.40
C SER A 77 27.98 -16.64 -39.38
N PHE A 78 27.60 -17.35 -38.32
CA PHE A 78 28.34 -18.37 -37.56
C PHE A 78 28.67 -18.04 -36.09
N ALA A 79 28.11 -18.91 -35.23
CA ALA A 79 28.74 -19.54 -34.05
C ALA A 79 28.84 -18.77 -32.71
N SER A 80 28.02 -19.21 -31.77
CA SER A 80 28.44 -19.59 -30.40
C SER A 80 28.37 -21.13 -30.31
N PRO A 81 28.95 -21.84 -29.31
CA PRO A 81 29.70 -21.40 -28.11
C PRO A 81 31.02 -22.18 -27.83
N SER A 82 31.85 -21.72 -26.88
CA SER A 82 32.39 -22.53 -25.75
C SER A 82 33.70 -21.99 -25.14
N ALA A 83 33.80 -22.23 -23.83
CA ALA A 83 34.99 -22.63 -23.06
C ALA A 83 35.86 -21.56 -22.33
N THR A 84 35.72 -21.67 -20.99
CA THR A 84 36.76 -21.67 -19.92
C THR A 84 37.37 -20.38 -19.35
N PRO A 85 37.50 -20.31 -18.00
CA PRO A 85 38.12 -19.19 -17.28
C PRO A 85 39.62 -19.43 -17.00
N PRO A 86 40.43 -18.38 -16.79
CA PRO A 86 41.76 -18.57 -16.23
C PRO A 86 41.71 -18.72 -14.70
N ARG A 87 42.38 -19.77 -14.23
CA ARG A 87 42.76 -20.05 -12.85
C ARG A 87 44.25 -19.72 -12.68
N GLY A 88 44.60 -19.05 -11.59
CA GLY A 88 45.96 -18.99 -11.06
C GLY A 88 46.19 -17.76 -10.18
N LYS A 89 46.91 -17.79 -9.06
CA LYS A 89 47.54 -18.85 -8.28
C LYS A 89 47.68 -18.31 -6.84
N SER A 90 47.35 -19.17 -5.88
CA SER A 90 48.09 -19.51 -4.66
C SER A 90 48.74 -18.42 -3.80
N GLY A 91 48.28 -18.37 -2.55
CA GLY A 91 49.00 -17.86 -1.39
C GLY A 91 48.41 -18.47 -0.12
N LEU A 92 48.77 -19.72 0.16
CA LEU A 92 48.60 -20.36 1.47
C LEU A 92 49.44 -19.59 2.50
N SER A 93 48.88 -19.30 3.66
CA SER A 93 49.53 -19.64 4.94
C SER A 93 48.53 -19.64 6.07
N THR A 94 48.34 -20.85 6.58
CA THR A 94 47.78 -21.24 7.86
C THR A 94 48.57 -20.59 8.99
N ASP A 95 47.90 -20.06 10.02
CA ASP A 95 48.24 -20.39 11.41
C ASP A 95 47.17 -19.87 12.40
N ARG A 96 46.85 -20.74 13.35
CA ARG A 96 46.00 -20.57 14.54
C ARG A 96 46.71 -21.40 15.64
N PRO A 97 46.48 -21.21 16.96
CA PRO A 97 46.24 -20.02 17.77
C PRO A 97 47.29 -19.91 18.91
N ALA A 98 47.30 -18.80 19.67
CA ALA A 98 47.84 -18.85 21.04
C ALA A 98 47.18 -17.81 21.97
N THR A 99 46.63 -18.33 23.06
CA THR A 99 46.15 -17.65 24.26
C THR A 99 47.30 -16.99 25.03
N ARG A 100 47.12 -15.76 25.56
CA ARG A 100 47.69 -15.31 26.86
C ARG A 100 47.22 -13.89 27.26
N SER A 101 46.47 -13.81 28.36
CA SER A 101 46.60 -12.75 29.40
C SER A 101 47.80 -13.11 30.31
N PRO A 102 48.40 -12.24 31.18
CA PRO A 102 47.74 -11.27 32.08
C PRO A 102 48.50 -9.97 32.50
N GLY A 103 47.80 -9.08 33.24
CA GLY A 103 48.33 -8.15 34.26
C GLY A 103 48.94 -6.82 33.75
N GLN A 104 48.90 -5.67 34.41
CA GLN A 104 48.50 -5.28 35.77
C GLN A 104 48.38 -3.73 35.83
N GLN A 105 47.41 -3.24 36.60
CA GLN A 105 47.51 -2.18 37.62
C GLN A 105 47.96 -0.75 37.25
N HIS A 106 47.05 0.21 37.44
CA HIS A 106 47.19 1.17 38.55
C HIS A 106 45.84 1.76 38.95
N ALA A 107 45.58 1.72 40.25
CA ALA A 107 44.48 2.36 40.94
C ALA A 107 45.06 3.46 41.84
N THR A 108 44.36 4.59 41.96
CA THR A 108 44.37 5.46 43.16
C THR A 108 43.08 6.30 43.22
N THR A 109 42.29 6.01 44.25
CA THR A 109 41.16 6.72 44.89
C THR A 109 41.63 7.97 45.69
N PRO A 110 40.80 8.72 46.48
CA PRO A 110 39.40 9.21 46.35
C PRO A 110 39.13 10.70 46.82
N LYS A 111 37.93 11.26 46.52
CA LYS A 111 36.95 12.13 47.28
C LYS A 111 37.46 13.27 48.24
N PRO A 112 36.87 14.51 48.41
CA PRO A 112 35.44 14.86 48.66
C PRO A 112 34.85 16.18 48.10
N ALA A 113 33.51 16.31 48.22
CA ALA A 113 32.67 17.50 47.95
C ALA A 113 32.63 18.51 49.11
N PRO A 114 32.20 19.76 48.86
CA PRO A 114 31.02 20.32 49.57
C PRO A 114 30.06 21.20 48.73
N ASP A 115 28.82 21.35 49.22
CA ASP A 115 27.67 22.22 48.82
C ASP A 115 27.90 23.75 49.07
N PRO A 116 26.90 24.67 48.98
CA PRO A 116 25.92 25.04 47.93
C PRO A 116 25.92 26.58 47.63
N SER A 117 24.95 27.06 46.83
CA SER A 117 24.35 28.43 46.82
C SER A 117 24.71 29.39 45.66
N LYS A 118 23.73 29.66 44.79
CA LYS A 118 23.12 31.00 44.60
C LYS A 118 22.03 30.98 43.51
N SER A 119 20.79 31.26 43.90
CA SER A 119 19.76 31.79 42.99
C SER A 119 20.11 33.22 42.59
N PRO A 120 19.66 33.66 41.39
CA PRO A 120 19.16 35.00 41.25
C PRO A 120 17.66 35.01 40.97
N SER A 121 17.06 36.06 41.50
CA SER A 121 15.65 36.36 41.59
C SER A 121 15.02 36.72 40.25
N ARG A 122 13.69 36.57 40.24
CA ARG A 122 12.73 36.87 39.19
C ARG A 122 12.78 38.33 38.75
N GLU A 123 12.72 38.55 37.44
CA GLU A 123 12.31 39.82 36.84
C GLU A 123 11.32 39.50 35.69
N GLY A 124 10.26 40.31 35.60
CA GLY A 124 8.98 39.96 35.01
C GLY A 124 9.02 39.55 33.53
N SER A 125 8.33 38.44 33.21
CA SER A 125 8.00 38.07 31.84
C SER A 125 6.52 38.37 31.57
N SER A 126 6.28 39.35 30.70
CA SER A 126 5.03 39.49 29.94
C SER A 126 4.66 38.15 29.27
N PRO A 127 3.37 37.84 29.04
CA PRO A 127 3.00 36.58 28.43
C PRO A 127 3.35 36.60 26.94
N THR A 128 4.49 36.00 26.59
CA THR A 128 4.79 35.63 25.20
C THR A 128 3.76 34.58 24.79
N ALA A 129 2.89 34.96 23.85
CA ALA A 129 1.97 34.05 23.19
C ALA A 129 2.73 32.80 22.71
N ALA A 130 2.27 31.63 23.14
CA ALA A 130 2.84 30.36 22.69
C ALA A 130 2.85 30.30 21.14
N PRO A 131 3.92 29.82 20.51
CA PRO A 131 3.94 29.65 19.06
C PRO A 131 2.81 28.69 18.66
N LYS A 132 1.93 29.15 17.76
CA LYS A 132 0.97 28.28 17.08
C LYS A 132 1.76 27.11 16.46
N PRO A 133 1.39 25.84 16.70
CA PRO A 133 2.04 24.71 16.06
C PRO A 133 2.09 24.95 14.55
N PRO A 134 3.21 24.66 13.85
CA PRO A 134 3.26 24.81 12.41
C PRO A 134 2.09 24.03 11.82
N ALA A 135 1.25 24.72 11.04
CA ALA A 135 0.20 24.08 10.27
C ALA A 135 0.88 22.98 9.45
N THR A 136 0.62 21.72 9.78
CA THR A 136 1.19 20.62 9.01
C THR A 136 0.53 20.72 7.65
N THR A 137 1.26 21.22 6.66
CA THR A 137 0.73 21.38 5.30
C THR A 137 0.26 20.02 4.81
N GLY A 138 -1.05 19.90 4.59
CA GLY A 138 -1.65 18.70 4.03
C GLY A 138 -1.01 18.36 2.68
N ARG A 139 -1.03 17.08 2.33
CA ARG A 139 -0.50 16.54 1.08
C ARG A 139 -1.57 15.69 0.43
N SER A 140 -1.71 15.82 -0.88
CA SER A 140 -2.57 14.96 -1.68
C SER A 140 -1.71 14.14 -2.63
N VAL A 141 -2.17 12.93 -2.94
CA VAL A 141 -1.44 11.98 -3.78
C VAL A 141 -2.16 11.88 -5.12
N ARG A 142 -1.59 12.52 -6.15
CA ARG A 142 -2.18 12.60 -7.50
C ARG A 142 -1.63 11.48 -8.38
N SER A 143 -2.49 10.80 -9.14
CA SER A 143 -2.03 9.83 -10.14
C SER A 143 -1.34 10.54 -11.30
N VAL A 144 -0.28 9.94 -11.85
CA VAL A 144 0.40 10.50 -13.03
C VAL A 144 -0.40 10.24 -14.31
N ASN A 145 -0.96 9.05 -14.50
CA ASN A 145 -1.74 8.72 -15.70
C ASN A 145 -3.22 9.08 -15.61
N TYR A 146 -3.72 9.42 -14.42
CA TYR A 146 -5.03 10.04 -14.22
C TYR A 146 -4.86 11.35 -13.44
N PRO A 147 -4.37 12.43 -14.09
CA PRO A 147 -3.98 13.66 -13.40
C PRO A 147 -5.15 14.47 -12.84
N ASP A 148 -6.39 14.12 -13.19
CA ASP A 148 -7.63 14.66 -12.60
C ASP A 148 -8.06 13.89 -11.34
N ARG A 149 -7.29 12.89 -10.90
CA ARG A 149 -7.64 12.01 -9.78
C ARG A 149 -6.58 11.93 -8.70
N TYR A 150 -7.07 11.75 -7.48
CA TYR A 150 -6.29 11.71 -6.26
C TYR A 150 -6.66 10.51 -5.41
N TRP A 151 -5.74 10.10 -4.53
CA TRP A 151 -6.12 9.20 -3.45
C TRP A 151 -7.22 9.84 -2.62
N HIS A 152 -8.26 9.08 -2.37
CA HIS A 152 -9.47 9.50 -1.69
C HIS A 152 -9.91 8.38 -0.75
N VAL A 153 -10.18 8.72 0.51
CA VAL A 153 -10.70 7.74 1.47
C VAL A 153 -12.21 7.62 1.30
N SER A 154 -12.68 6.40 1.02
CA SER A 154 -14.11 6.10 0.88
C SER A 154 -14.38 4.69 1.39
N ASP A 155 -15.39 4.54 2.25
CA ASP A 155 -15.77 3.27 2.89
C ASP A 155 -14.61 2.54 3.60
N GLY A 156 -13.63 3.30 4.11
CA GLY A 156 -12.42 2.76 4.76
C GLY A 156 -11.32 2.29 3.81
N TYR A 157 -11.53 2.37 2.50
CA TYR A 157 -10.54 2.07 1.47
C TYR A 157 -9.94 3.34 0.89
N VAL A 158 -8.77 3.22 0.27
CA VAL A 158 -8.21 4.29 -0.55
C VAL A 158 -8.48 3.99 -2.01
N ARG A 159 -9.18 4.92 -2.67
CA ARG A 159 -9.58 4.86 -4.07
C ARG A 159 -8.92 5.99 -4.86
N LEU A 160 -8.99 5.89 -6.17
CA LEU A 160 -8.52 6.93 -7.08
C LEU A 160 -9.72 7.67 -7.70
N ASP A 161 -10.09 8.81 -7.11
CA ASP A 161 -11.32 9.52 -7.42
C ASP A 161 -11.06 10.96 -7.90
N ARG A 162 -12.06 11.51 -8.59
CA ARG A 162 -12.12 12.95 -8.90
C ARG A 162 -12.63 13.67 -7.66
N VAL A 163 -11.84 14.60 -7.15
CA VAL A 163 -12.15 15.30 -5.91
C VAL A 163 -13.14 16.44 -6.19
N GLN A 164 -14.27 16.45 -5.47
CA GLN A 164 -15.35 17.43 -5.64
C GLN A 164 -15.95 17.82 -4.28
N GLY A 165 -16.24 19.11 -4.08
CA GLY A 165 -16.73 19.62 -2.78
C GLY A 165 -15.65 19.66 -1.69
N SER A 166 -16.00 20.16 -0.50
CA SER A 166 -15.06 20.27 0.62
C SER A 166 -14.74 18.93 1.27
N GLU A 167 -15.76 18.09 1.51
CA GLU A 167 -15.58 16.78 2.18
C GLU A 167 -14.62 15.87 1.41
N SER A 168 -14.80 15.75 0.09
CA SER A 168 -13.88 14.95 -0.73
C SER A 168 -12.45 15.52 -0.73
N ARG A 169 -12.29 16.85 -0.64
CA ARG A 169 -10.96 17.47 -0.53
C ARG A 169 -10.28 17.13 0.79
N GLU A 170 -11.04 17.09 1.87
CA GLU A 170 -10.57 16.66 3.20
C GLU A 170 -10.17 15.17 3.17
N ASP A 171 -11.03 14.31 2.62
CA ASP A 171 -10.78 12.87 2.47
C ASP A 171 -9.68 12.51 1.47
N SER A 172 -9.26 13.48 0.64
CA SER A 172 -8.10 13.40 -0.26
C SER A 172 -6.87 14.16 0.24
N THR A 173 -6.91 14.72 1.45
CA THR A 173 -5.79 15.45 2.05
C THR A 173 -5.25 14.69 3.25
N PHE A 174 -3.96 14.39 3.21
CA PHE A 174 -3.27 13.59 4.22
C PHE A 174 -2.15 14.38 4.87
N ARG A 175 -1.96 14.19 6.16
CA ARG A 175 -0.73 14.59 6.83
C ARG A 175 0.33 13.55 6.53
N GLN A 176 1.30 13.91 5.69
CA GLN A 176 2.50 13.13 5.47
C GLN A 176 3.42 13.29 6.69
N VAL A 177 3.65 12.20 7.41
CA VAL A 177 4.52 12.16 8.60
C VAL A 177 5.71 11.23 8.37
N LYS A 178 6.70 11.29 9.26
CA LYS A 178 7.77 10.28 9.30
C LYS A 178 7.14 8.89 9.45
N GLY A 179 7.70 7.90 8.77
CA GLY A 179 7.19 6.54 8.78
C GLY A 179 7.12 5.97 10.18
N LEU A 180 5.99 5.32 10.50
CA LEU A 180 5.73 4.75 11.82
C LEU A 180 6.73 3.62 12.18
N ALA A 181 7.20 2.86 11.19
CA ALA A 181 8.22 1.82 11.37
C ALA A 181 9.63 2.25 10.97
N ASN A 182 9.75 3.27 10.11
CA ASN A 182 11.04 3.77 9.65
C ASN A 182 10.96 5.28 9.36
N SER A 183 11.75 6.06 10.10
CA SER A 183 11.73 7.52 10.06
C SER A 183 12.26 8.15 8.76
N SER A 184 12.98 7.39 7.92
CA SER A 184 13.41 7.82 6.59
C SER A 184 12.32 7.65 5.51
N CYS A 185 11.27 6.90 5.82
CA CYS A 185 10.12 6.65 4.95
C CYS A 185 8.92 7.49 5.42
N TYR A 186 7.76 7.31 4.79
CA TYR A 186 6.55 8.09 5.07
C TYR A 186 5.40 7.23 5.57
N SER A 187 4.57 7.83 6.42
CA SER A 187 3.22 7.35 6.71
C SER A 187 2.23 8.49 6.43
N PHE A 188 1.01 8.13 6.04
CA PHE A 188 -0.03 9.10 5.70
C PHE A 188 -1.15 9.01 6.71
N ALA A 189 -1.40 10.10 7.44
CA ALA A 189 -2.52 10.21 8.36
C ALA A 189 -3.66 10.99 7.70
N ALA A 190 -4.87 10.41 7.72
CA ALA A 190 -6.10 11.10 7.33
C ALA A 190 -6.48 12.14 8.40
N GLN A 191 -7.39 13.04 8.04
CA GLN A 191 -7.81 14.14 8.92
C GLN A 191 -8.50 13.67 10.20
N ASP A 192 -9.18 12.52 10.15
CA ASP A 192 -9.85 11.88 11.29
C ASP A 192 -8.91 11.09 12.22
N GLY A 193 -7.60 11.13 11.97
CA GLY A 193 -6.58 10.47 12.77
C GLY A 193 -6.31 9.00 12.41
N ARG A 194 -7.00 8.44 11.41
CA ARG A 194 -6.63 7.14 10.84
C ARG A 194 -5.34 7.24 10.01
N TYR A 195 -4.66 6.13 9.82
CA TYR A 195 -3.51 6.03 8.94
C TYR A 195 -3.83 5.15 7.73
N LEU A 196 -3.22 5.49 6.59
CA LEU A 196 -3.24 4.64 5.42
C LEU A 196 -2.26 3.49 5.63
N ARG A 197 -2.77 2.26 5.56
CA ARG A 197 -1.98 1.04 5.68
C ARG A 197 -2.46 -0.02 4.71
N HIS A 198 -1.56 -0.89 4.27
CA HIS A 198 -1.99 -2.04 3.49
C HIS A 198 -2.55 -3.13 4.43
N ARG A 199 -3.63 -3.79 4.02
CA ARG A 199 -4.12 -5.05 4.63
C ARG A 199 -4.66 -5.94 3.52
N ALA A 200 -4.22 -7.19 3.51
CA ALA A 200 -4.56 -8.12 2.42
C ALA A 200 -4.29 -7.49 1.04
N PHE A 201 -3.16 -6.78 0.91
CA PHE A 201 -2.71 -6.11 -0.30
C PHE A 201 -3.61 -4.98 -0.83
N VAL A 202 -4.50 -4.43 0.00
CA VAL A 202 -5.32 -3.26 -0.33
C VAL A 202 -5.03 -2.12 0.65
N LEU A 203 -4.92 -0.90 0.15
CA LEU A 203 -4.70 0.28 0.98
C LEU A 203 -6.01 0.71 1.64
N ARG A 204 -5.97 0.84 2.97
CA ARG A 204 -7.12 1.14 3.82
C ARG A 204 -6.77 2.26 4.80
N ALA A 205 -7.77 3.04 5.20
CA ALA A 205 -7.63 4.01 6.28
C ALA A 205 -8.15 3.38 7.58
N GLU A 206 -7.26 3.14 8.54
CA GLU A 206 -7.59 2.46 9.80
C GLU A 206 -6.95 3.16 11.02
N ARG A 207 -7.54 2.96 12.21
CA ARG A 207 -6.99 3.52 13.46
C ARG A 207 -5.71 2.79 13.84
N ASN A 208 -4.69 3.55 14.23
CA ASN A 208 -3.44 3.00 14.74
C ASN A 208 -3.67 2.33 16.09
N ASP A 209 -3.39 1.03 16.17
CA ASP A 209 -3.50 0.22 17.39
C ASP A 209 -2.21 0.21 18.22
N GLY A 210 -1.16 0.91 17.76
CA GLY A 210 0.15 0.98 18.41
C GLY A 210 1.03 -0.24 18.18
N SER A 211 0.57 -1.24 17.42
CA SER A 211 1.35 -2.45 17.14
C SER A 211 2.49 -2.18 16.15
N SER A 212 3.57 -2.97 16.26
CA SER A 212 4.67 -2.92 15.28
C SER A 212 4.19 -3.29 13.88
N LEU A 213 3.27 -4.25 13.76
CA LEU A 213 2.69 -4.65 12.48
C LEU A 213 1.94 -3.50 11.82
N PHE A 214 1.12 -2.76 12.58
CA PHE A 214 0.45 -1.57 12.05
C PHE A 214 1.46 -0.56 11.53
N GLY A 215 2.50 -0.27 12.31
CA GLY A 215 3.57 0.63 11.89
C GLY A 215 4.24 0.19 10.60
N GLN A 216 4.50 -1.11 10.45
CA GLN A 216 5.08 -1.71 9.26
C GLN A 216 4.14 -1.61 8.05
N ASP A 217 2.87 -1.95 8.21
CA ASP A 217 1.86 -1.91 7.16
C ASP A 217 1.53 -0.49 6.68
N ALA A 218 1.74 0.50 7.55
CA ALA A 218 1.46 1.92 7.31
C ALA A 218 2.68 2.73 6.87
N THR A 219 3.83 2.11 6.63
CA THR A 219 5.07 2.80 6.27
C THR A 219 5.50 2.47 4.84
N PHE A 220 5.65 3.52 4.03
CA PHE A 220 6.01 3.44 2.62
C PHE A 220 7.22 4.29 2.30
N CYS A 221 8.22 3.70 1.66
CA CYS A 221 9.47 4.34 1.30
C CYS A 221 9.39 4.90 -0.13
N PRO A 222 9.64 6.21 -0.32
CA PRO A 222 9.58 6.82 -1.64
C PRO A 222 10.73 6.33 -2.51
N ARG A 223 10.42 5.98 -3.77
CA ARG A 223 11.37 5.70 -4.83
C ARG A 223 11.08 6.62 -6.00
N ALA A 224 12.11 7.17 -6.63
CA ALA A 224 11.91 7.95 -7.85
C ALA A 224 11.36 7.04 -8.95
N SER A 225 10.35 7.52 -9.68
CA SER A 225 9.88 6.82 -10.88
C SER A 225 10.92 6.96 -11.99
N SER A 226 11.27 5.85 -12.64
CA SER A 226 12.19 5.85 -13.78
C SER A 226 11.53 6.31 -15.08
N SER A 227 10.20 6.22 -15.18
CA SER A 227 9.44 6.60 -16.39
C SER A 227 8.79 7.97 -16.32
N HIS A 228 8.56 8.50 -15.11
CA HIS A 228 7.83 9.74 -14.91
C HIS A 228 8.65 10.71 -14.04
N SER A 229 9.27 11.70 -14.68
CA SER A 229 10.10 12.70 -13.98
C SER A 229 9.32 13.42 -12.88
N GLY A 230 9.94 13.55 -11.71
CA GLY A 230 9.33 14.17 -10.53
C GLY A 230 8.23 13.33 -9.84
N ALA A 231 7.88 12.15 -10.37
CA ALA A 231 6.94 11.25 -9.73
C ALA A 231 7.64 10.30 -8.74
N THR A 232 6.88 9.85 -7.76
CA THR A 232 7.32 8.94 -6.71
C THR A 232 6.50 7.65 -6.77
N MET A 233 7.18 6.53 -6.68
CA MET A 233 6.60 5.21 -6.38
C MET A 233 6.76 4.94 -4.88
N LEU A 234 5.74 4.40 -4.23
CA LEU A 234 5.73 4.19 -2.78
C LEU A 234 5.87 2.70 -2.47
N GLU A 235 7.08 2.29 -2.06
CA GLU A 235 7.42 0.91 -1.72
C GLU A 235 7.01 0.59 -0.28
N SER A 236 6.43 -0.58 -0.01
CA SER A 236 6.15 -0.99 1.37
C SER A 236 7.44 -1.33 2.13
N VAL A 237 7.56 -0.89 3.39
CA VAL A 237 8.75 -1.19 4.20
C VAL A 237 8.84 -2.66 4.60
N ASN A 238 7.70 -3.33 4.81
CA ASN A 238 7.65 -4.74 5.22
C ASN A 238 7.39 -5.72 4.07
N TYR A 239 7.15 -5.20 2.85
CA TYR A 239 7.11 -5.98 1.62
C TYR A 239 8.04 -5.36 0.57
N PRO A 240 9.37 -5.55 0.68
CA PRO A 240 10.32 -5.06 -0.31
C PRO A 240 9.99 -5.58 -1.72
N GLY A 241 10.10 -4.70 -2.72
CA GLY A 241 9.69 -5.00 -4.09
C GLY A 241 8.18 -4.92 -4.33
N TYR A 242 7.36 -4.55 -3.34
CA TYR A 242 5.94 -4.24 -3.53
C TYR A 242 5.68 -2.75 -3.41
N PHE A 243 4.88 -2.22 -4.34
CA PHE A 243 4.58 -0.79 -4.43
C PHE A 243 3.08 -0.55 -4.40
N LEU A 244 2.71 0.63 -3.90
CA LEU A 244 1.35 1.12 -4.04
C LEU A 244 1.09 1.42 -5.52
N ARG A 245 -0.04 0.92 -6.01
CA ARG A 245 -0.49 1.04 -7.39
C ARG A 245 -2.00 1.23 -7.39
N HIS A 246 -2.53 2.05 -8.27
CA HIS A 246 -3.98 2.02 -8.52
C HIS A 246 -4.31 0.94 -9.56
N ARG A 247 -5.35 0.16 -9.30
CA ARG A 247 -5.92 -0.82 -10.25
C ARG A 247 -7.43 -0.82 -10.06
N ASP A 248 -8.17 -0.65 -11.15
CA ASP A 248 -9.63 -0.52 -11.14
C ASP A 248 -10.11 0.57 -10.15
N PHE A 249 -9.38 1.68 -10.08
CA PHE A 249 -9.58 2.80 -9.16
C PHE A 249 -9.48 2.45 -7.66
N VAL A 250 -8.91 1.31 -7.30
CA VAL A 250 -8.57 0.96 -5.91
C VAL A 250 -7.06 1.00 -5.75
N VAL A 251 -6.56 1.57 -4.65
CA VAL A 251 -5.13 1.56 -4.36
C VAL A 251 -4.77 0.26 -3.66
N ARG A 252 -3.82 -0.47 -4.26
CA ARG A 252 -3.39 -1.81 -3.86
C ARG A 252 -1.88 -1.85 -3.68
N LEU A 253 -1.42 -2.82 -2.90
CA LEU A 253 -0.01 -3.15 -2.79
C LEU A 253 0.28 -4.33 -3.73
N GLU A 254 1.09 -4.11 -4.76
CA GLU A 254 1.39 -5.13 -5.77
C GLU A 254 2.90 -5.29 -5.96
N ARG A 255 3.33 -6.48 -6.41
CA ARG A 255 4.73 -6.74 -6.71
C ARG A 255 5.14 -5.92 -7.93
N PHE A 256 6.35 -5.37 -7.90
CA PHE A 256 6.91 -4.62 -9.02
C PHE A 256 6.89 -5.42 -10.32
N GLU A 257 6.42 -4.77 -11.38
CA GLU A 257 6.48 -5.27 -12.74
C GLU A 257 7.06 -4.18 -13.65
N TYR A 258 7.95 -4.57 -14.56
CA TYR A 258 8.54 -3.66 -15.53
C TYR A 258 7.65 -3.55 -16.77
N SER A 259 6.46 -2.98 -16.61
CA SER A 259 5.55 -2.66 -17.71
C SER A 259 5.18 -1.18 -17.68
N SER A 260 4.91 -0.59 -18.86
CA SER A 260 4.53 0.83 -18.98
C SER A 260 3.28 1.15 -18.15
N LEU A 261 2.28 0.26 -18.18
CA LEU A 261 1.05 0.42 -17.40
C LEU A 261 1.34 0.35 -15.89
N TYR A 262 2.10 -0.65 -15.43
CA TYR A 262 2.46 -0.74 -14.00
C TYR A 262 3.18 0.52 -13.53
N LEU A 263 4.18 0.98 -14.29
CA LEU A 263 4.97 2.16 -13.95
C LEU A 263 4.09 3.41 -13.93
N SER A 264 3.12 3.52 -14.82
CA SER A 264 2.15 4.62 -14.83
C SER A 264 1.21 4.58 -13.63
N ASP A 265 0.68 3.39 -13.30
CA ASP A 265 -0.30 3.21 -12.23
C ASP A 265 0.29 3.32 -10.81
N SER A 266 1.59 3.09 -10.68
CA SER A 266 2.34 3.16 -9.41
C SER A 266 3.14 4.45 -9.25
N SER A 267 3.11 5.35 -10.25
CA SER A 267 3.74 6.66 -10.18
C SER A 267 2.74 7.72 -9.72
N PHE A 268 3.07 8.40 -8.63
CA PHE A 268 2.25 9.46 -8.06
C PHE A 268 3.01 10.77 -7.91
N GLN A 269 2.29 11.88 -7.94
CA GLN A 269 2.81 13.18 -7.55
C GLN A 269 2.26 13.54 -6.18
N LEU A 270 3.16 13.79 -5.23
CA LEU A 270 2.81 14.32 -3.93
C LEU A 270 2.69 15.85 -4.07
N VAL A 271 1.46 16.35 -4.03
CA VAL A 271 1.14 17.78 -4.21
C VAL A 271 0.64 18.40 -2.89
N GLY A 272 0.44 19.72 -2.89
CA GLY A 272 -0.23 20.39 -1.77
C GLY A 272 -1.62 19.83 -1.52
N GLY A 273 -2.05 19.83 -0.26
CA GLY A 273 -3.38 19.41 0.15
C GLY A 273 -4.47 20.14 -0.61
N LEU A 274 -5.60 19.46 -0.81
CA LEU A 274 -6.75 20.01 -1.51
C LEU A 274 -7.75 20.70 -0.56
N ALA A 275 -7.66 20.44 0.74
CA ALA A 275 -8.47 21.05 1.80
C ALA A 275 -7.81 22.28 2.42
#